data_AF-A0AAU3C0C8-F1
#
_entry.id   AF-A0AAU3C0C8-F1
#
_cell.length_a   1.000
_cell.length_b   1.000
_cell.length_c   1.000
_cell.angle_alpha   90.00
_cell.angle_beta   90.00
_cell.angle_gamma   90.00
#
_symmetry.space_group_name_H-M   'P 1'
#
loop_
_entity.id
_entity.type
_entity.pdbx_description
1 polymer ?
#
loop_
_entity_poly.entity_id
_entity_poly.type
_entity_poly.pdbx_seq_one_letter_code
_entity_poly.pdbx_strand_id
1 'polypeptide(L)'
;MQDLTQPDRIDVALRQLIERPPYAAQILAHLVGLLEMHPTEQLTALAREQAIDVAAGEILHELPQVVCAQSLSDVYRALPDTPTEITRGEYALRLRAAARGMG
;
A
#
# COMPACT_ATOMS: atom_id res chain seq x y z
N MET A 1 38.39 17.07 21.16
CA MET A 1 37.53 17.39 20.00
C MET A 1 36.68 16.16 19.74
N GLN A 2 35.44 16.15 20.23
CA GLN A 2 34.51 15.05 19.99
C GLN A 2 33.82 15.29 18.64
N ASP A 3 33.93 14.29 17.75
CA ASP A 3 33.23 14.23 16.47
C ASP A 3 31.71 14.37 16.67
N LEU A 4 31.11 15.34 15.98
CA LEU A 4 29.69 15.74 16.08
C LEU A 4 28.83 15.15 14.94
N THR A 5 29.25 14.04 14.33
CA THR A 5 28.73 13.62 13.01
C THR A 5 28.31 12.15 12.93
N GLN A 6 27.80 11.55 14.01
CA GLN A 6 27.01 10.32 13.88
C GLN A 6 25.52 10.66 14.01
N PRO A 7 24.70 10.41 12.98
CA PRO A 7 23.26 10.61 13.07
C PRO A 7 22.71 9.71 14.18
N ASP A 8 21.81 10.28 14.99
CA ASP A 8 21.19 9.53 16.08
C ASP A 8 20.39 8.35 15.48
N ARG A 9 20.19 7.29 16.27
CA ARG A 9 19.34 6.14 15.87
C ARG A 9 17.95 6.60 15.45
N ILE A 10 17.46 7.68 16.07
CA ILE A 10 16.20 8.32 15.71
C ILE A 10 16.29 8.92 14.31
N ASP A 11 17.37 9.64 13.96
CA ASP A 11 17.55 10.24 12.64
C ASP A 11 17.63 9.18 11.54
N VAL A 12 18.30 8.06 11.79
CA VAL A 12 18.38 6.93 10.86
C VAL A 12 17.02 6.26 10.68
N ALA A 13 16.27 6.03 11.77
CA ALA A 13 14.92 5.47 11.71
C ALA A 13 13.94 6.42 10.99
N LEU A 14 14.02 7.72 11.26
CA LEU A 14 13.20 8.73 10.61
C LEU A 14 13.52 8.83 9.12
N ARG A 15 14.81 8.80 8.76
CA ARG A 15 15.26 8.82 7.37
C ARG A 15 14.80 7.56 6.62
N GLN A 16 14.88 6.38 7.24
CA GLN A 16 14.31 5.15 6.66
C GLN A 16 12.78 5.21 6.51
N LEU A 17 12.09 5.91 7.42
CA LEU A 17 10.64 6.09 7.34
C LEU A 17 10.24 7.06 6.21
N ILE A 18 11.07 8.07 5.96
CA ILE A 18 10.90 9.07 4.88
C ILE A 18 11.30 8.49 3.51
N GLU A 19 12.35 7.67 3.46
CA GLU A 19 12.86 7.07 2.21
C GLU A 19 12.03 5.85 1.76
N ARG A 20 11.24 5.26 2.65
CA ARG A 20 10.33 4.16 2.31
C ARG A 20 9.03 4.68 1.69
N PRO A 21 8.47 3.98 0.70
CA PRO A 21 7.12 4.27 0.25
C PRO A 21 6.16 4.23 1.44
N PRO A 22 5.15 5.13 1.52
CA PRO A 22 4.14 5.08 2.57
C PRO A 22 3.51 3.68 2.65
N TYR A 23 3.13 3.23 3.85
CA TYR A 23 2.50 1.91 4.02
C TYR A 23 1.29 1.70 3.10
N ALA A 24 0.51 2.75 2.85
CA ALA A 24 -0.58 2.70 1.89
C ALA A 24 -0.11 2.39 0.46
N ALA A 25 1.00 2.98 0.00
CA ALA A 25 1.59 2.66 -1.31
C ALA A 25 2.09 1.21 -1.37
N GLN A 26 2.66 0.70 -0.26
CA GLN A 26 3.08 -0.71 -0.16
C GLN A 26 1.89 -1.67 -0.22
N ILE A 27 0.77 -1.35 0.46
CA ILE A 27 -0.46 -2.13 0.39
C ILE A 27 -1.01 -2.16 -1.04
N LEU A 28 -1.08 -1.01 -1.73
CA LEU A 28 -1.53 -0.95 -3.11
C LEU A 28 -0.63 -1.77 -4.04
N ALA A 29 0.69 -1.73 -3.84
CA ALA A 29 1.65 -2.53 -4.61
C ALA A 29 1.46 -4.04 -4.37
N HIS A 30 1.23 -4.44 -3.12
CA HIS A 30 0.95 -5.84 -2.78
C HIS A 30 -0.38 -6.30 -3.39
N LEU A 31 -1.43 -5.48 -3.28
CA LEU A 31 -2.73 -5.72 -3.90
C LEU A 31 -2.62 -5.93 -5.42
N VAL A 32 -1.80 -5.13 -6.12
CA VAL A 32 -1.52 -5.33 -7.55
C VAL A 32 -1.01 -6.75 -7.80
N GLY A 33 -0.04 -7.23 -7.01
CA GLY A 33 0.48 -8.59 -7.14
C GLY A 33 -0.61 -9.66 -6.98
N LEU A 34 -1.51 -9.49 -6.00
CA LEU A 34 -2.63 -10.42 -5.79
C LEU A 34 -3.60 -10.47 -6.97
N LEU A 35 -3.89 -9.33 -7.58
CA LEU A 35 -4.80 -9.24 -8.72
C LEU A 35 -4.19 -9.82 -10.00
N GLU A 36 -2.87 -9.72 -10.15
CA GLU A 36 -2.15 -10.25 -11.31
C GLU A 36 -2.01 -11.76 -11.34
N MET A 37 -2.34 -12.47 -10.25
CA MET A 37 -2.41 -13.93 -10.26
C MET A 37 -3.51 -14.45 -11.21
N HIS A 38 -4.59 -13.69 -11.38
CA HIS A 38 -5.74 -14.06 -12.21
C HIS A 38 -6.24 -12.86 -13.04
N PRO A 39 -5.43 -12.31 -13.95
CA PRO A 39 -5.65 -10.98 -14.51
C PRO A 39 -6.89 -10.90 -15.41
N THR A 40 -7.34 -12.02 -15.98
CA THR A 40 -8.50 -12.09 -16.88
C THR A 40 -9.83 -12.29 -16.14
N GLU A 41 -9.81 -12.58 -14.84
CA GLU A 41 -11.04 -12.73 -14.07
C GLU A 41 -11.70 -11.37 -13.83
N GLN A 42 -13.04 -11.38 -13.74
CA GLN A 42 -13.77 -10.18 -13.31
C GLN A 42 -13.44 -9.86 -11.85
N LEU A 43 -13.26 -8.56 -11.57
CA LEU A 43 -13.10 -8.07 -10.21
C LEU A 43 -14.48 -7.80 -9.60
N THR A 44 -14.86 -8.58 -8.60
CA THR A 44 -16.02 -8.28 -7.78
C THR A 44 -15.64 -7.36 -6.62
N ALA A 45 -16.61 -6.60 -6.11
CA ALA A 45 -16.40 -5.76 -4.93
C ALA A 45 -15.91 -6.59 -3.72
N LEU A 46 -16.48 -7.79 -3.52
CA LEU A 46 -16.05 -8.68 -2.44
C LEU A 46 -14.61 -9.15 -2.62
N ALA A 47 -14.21 -9.57 -3.83
CA ALA A 47 -12.84 -10.00 -4.10
C ALA A 47 -11.85 -8.83 -3.91
N ARG A 48 -12.24 -7.60 -4.25
CA ARG A 48 -11.44 -6.40 -4.01
C ARG A 48 -11.21 -6.17 -2.52
N GLU A 49 -12.27 -6.13 -1.71
CA GLU A 49 -12.13 -5.92 -0.26
C GLU A 49 -11.31 -7.04 0.40
N GLN A 50 -11.54 -8.30 0.04
CA GLN A 50 -10.74 -9.42 0.56
C GLN A 50 -9.27 -9.29 0.21
N ALA A 51 -8.94 -8.86 -1.01
CA ALA A 51 -7.56 -8.67 -1.42
C ALA A 51 -6.90 -7.47 -0.68
N ILE A 52 -7.67 -6.42 -0.37
CA ILE A 52 -7.22 -5.32 0.48
C ILE A 52 -6.93 -5.82 1.90
N ASP A 53 -7.83 -6.60 2.49
CA ASP A 53 -7.65 -7.16 3.84
C ASP A 53 -6.40 -8.04 3.93
N VAL A 54 -6.16 -8.89 2.93
CA VAL A 54 -4.94 -9.72 2.84
C VAL A 54 -3.70 -8.83 2.74
N ALA A 55 -3.66 -7.89 1.80
CA ALA A 55 -2.52 -7.00 1.62
C ALA A 55 -2.23 -6.15 2.86
N ALA A 56 -3.28 -5.61 3.49
CA ALA A 56 -3.16 -4.83 4.73
C ALA A 56 -2.70 -5.69 5.90
N GLY A 57 -3.23 -6.91 6.04
CA GLY A 57 -2.81 -7.86 7.05
C GLY A 57 -1.31 -8.17 6.95
N GLU A 58 -0.82 -8.48 5.74
CA GLU A 58 0.60 -8.79 5.54
C GLU A 58 1.51 -7.60 5.85
N ILE A 59 1.14 -6.37 5.46
CA ILE A 59 1.99 -5.19 5.63
C ILE A 59 1.90 -4.59 7.04
N LEU A 60 0.73 -4.65 7.69
CA LEU A 60 0.46 -3.89 8.91
C LEU A 60 0.46 -4.74 10.19
N HIS A 61 0.58 -6.08 10.12
CA HIS A 61 0.34 -6.98 11.27
C HIS A 61 1.16 -6.68 12.55
N GLU A 62 2.35 -6.09 12.44
CA GLU A 62 3.21 -5.75 13.59
C GLU A 62 3.15 -4.26 13.98
N LEU A 63 2.35 -3.46 13.29
CA LEU A 63 2.32 -2.02 13.47
C LEU A 63 1.30 -1.57 14.54
N PRO A 64 1.52 -0.41 15.18
CA PRO A 64 0.56 0.16 16.10
C PRO A 64 -0.78 0.45 15.41
N GLN A 65 -1.90 0.23 16.11
CA GLN A 65 -3.26 0.39 15.57
C GLN A 65 -3.51 1.76 14.92
N VAL A 66 -2.93 2.84 15.47
CA VAL A 66 -3.05 4.19 14.90
C VAL A 66 -2.42 4.30 13.51
N VAL A 67 -1.29 3.63 13.28
CA VAL A 67 -0.60 3.57 11.99
C VAL A 67 -1.44 2.75 11.01
N CYS A 68 -2.03 1.64 11.49
CA CYS A 68 -2.90 0.80 10.66
C CYS A 68 -4.14 1.58 10.19
N ALA A 69 -4.83 2.28 11.10
CA ALA A 69 -6.02 3.06 10.79
C ALA A 69 -5.73 4.19 9.79
N GLN A 70 -4.62 4.92 9.99
CA GLN A 70 -4.20 5.97 9.06
C GLN A 70 -3.86 5.39 7.69
N SER A 71 -3.07 4.31 7.65
CA SER A 71 -2.65 3.67 6.39
C SER A 71 -3.84 3.15 5.60
N LEU A 72 -4.82 2.51 6.26
CA LEU A 72 -6.06 2.07 5.62
C LEU A 72 -6.88 3.25 5.10
N SER A 73 -7.01 4.32 5.87
CA SER A 73 -7.70 5.54 5.41
C SER A 73 -7.07 6.10 4.13
N ASP A 74 -5.74 6.12 4.06
CA ASP A 74 -5.01 6.59 2.89
C ASP A 74 -5.14 5.63 1.70
N VAL A 75 -5.16 4.31 1.92
CA VAL A 75 -5.47 3.31 0.89
C VAL A 75 -6.85 3.56 0.29
N TYR A 76 -7.89 3.64 1.12
CA TYR A 76 -9.26 3.83 0.65
C TYR A 76 -9.44 5.16 -0.09
N ARG A 77 -8.73 6.22 0.32
CA ARG A 77 -8.72 7.51 -0.39
C ARG A 77 -8.03 7.42 -1.76
N ALA A 78 -7.04 6.56 -1.89
CA ALA A 78 -6.28 6.37 -3.12
C ALA A 78 -6.89 5.33 -4.08
N LEU A 79 -7.94 4.59 -3.65
CA LEU A 79 -8.55 3.57 -4.51
C LEU A 79 -9.15 4.20 -5.77
N PRO A 80 -8.79 3.68 -6.97
CA PRO A 80 -9.47 4.07 -8.19
C PRO A 80 -10.92 3.61 -8.19
N ASP A 81 -11.77 4.35 -8.91
CA ASP A 81 -13.13 3.92 -9.21
C ASP A 81 -13.13 2.51 -9.83
N THR A 82 -14.11 1.69 -9.44
CA THR A 82 -14.29 0.33 -9.92
C THR A 82 -15.53 0.27 -10.82
N PRO A 83 -15.37 0.28 -12.15
CA PRO A 83 -16.47 0.05 -13.08
C PRO A 83 -17.10 -1.32 -12.85
N THR A 84 -18.37 -1.47 -13.23
CA THR A 84 -19.13 -2.73 -13.05
C THR A 84 -18.52 -3.91 -13.81
N GLU A 85 -17.88 -3.65 -14.95
CA GLU A 85 -17.22 -4.67 -15.79
C GLU A 85 -15.74 -4.33 -15.93
N ILE A 86 -14.96 -4.66 -14.89
CA ILE A 86 -13.50 -4.53 -14.93
C ILE A 86 -12.84 -5.84 -14.55
N THR A 87 -11.80 -6.21 -15.27
CA THR A 87 -10.97 -7.36 -14.92
C THR A 87 -9.99 -7.01 -13.80
N ARG A 88 -9.50 -8.03 -13.10
CA ARG A 88 -8.46 -7.86 -12.08
C ARG A 88 -7.20 -7.20 -12.64
N GLY A 89 -6.77 -7.57 -13.85
CA GLY A 89 -5.60 -7.00 -14.51
C GLY A 89 -5.77 -5.52 -14.86
N GLU A 90 -6.94 -5.13 -15.38
CA GLU A 90 -7.24 -3.72 -15.67
C GLU A 90 -7.25 -2.88 -14.38
N TYR A 91 -7.84 -3.40 -13.31
CA TYR A 91 -7.84 -2.70 -12.03
C TYR A 91 -6.42 -2.61 -11.43
N ALA A 92 -5.60 -3.66 -11.56
CA ALA A 92 -4.21 -3.66 -11.14
C ALA A 92 -3.39 -2.55 -11.84
N LEU A 93 -3.63 -2.30 -13.13
CA LEU A 93 -2.99 -1.19 -13.84
C LEU A 93 -3.37 0.18 -13.24
N ARG A 94 -4.64 0.36 -12.87
CA ARG A 94 -5.11 1.60 -12.21
C ARG A 94 -4.50 1.76 -10.82
N LEU A 95 -4.42 0.68 -10.05
CA LEU A 95 -3.80 0.66 -8.72
C LEU A 95 -2.30 1.01 -8.78
N ARG A 96 -1.58 0.57 -9.81
CA ARG A 96 -0.18 1.00 -10.03
C ARG A 96 -0.05 2.50 -10.28
N ALA A 97 -1.01 3.10 -10.98
CA ALA A 97 -1.03 4.55 -11.18
C ALA A 97 -1.30 5.26 -9.85
N ALA A 98 -2.27 4.77 -9.06
CA ALA A 98 -2.56 5.30 -7.74
C ALA A 98 -1.37 5.18 -6.78
N ALA A 99 -0.73 4.00 -6.69
CA ALA A 99 0.43 3.77 -5.82
C ALA A 99 1.61 4.70 -6.14
N ARG A 100 1.89 4.97 -7.42
CA ARG A 100 2.91 5.95 -7.85
C ARG A 100 2.54 7.39 -7.53
N GLY A 101 1.25 7.71 -7.41
CA GLY A 101 0.80 9.04 -6.99
C GLY A 101 0.99 9.30 -5.49
N MET A 102 1.33 8.27 -4.70
CA MET A 102 1.50 8.36 -3.25
C MET A 102 2.96 8.47 -2.79
N GLY A 103 3.93 8.30 -3.70
CA GLY A 103 5.37 8.32 -3.40
C GLY A 103 6.20 8.66 -4.62
#